data_AF-E8WTB9-F1
#
_entry.id   AF-E8WTB9-F1
#
_cell.length_a   1.000
_cell.length_b   1.000
_cell.length_c   1.000
_cell.angle_alpha   90.00
_cell.angle_beta   90.00
_cell.angle_gamma   90.00
#
_symmetry.space_group_name_H-M   'P 1'
#
loop_
_entity.id
_entity.type
_entity.pdbx_description
1 polymer ?
#
loop_
_entity_poly.entity_id
_entity_poly.type
_entity_poly.pdbx_seq_one_letter_code
_entity_poly.pdbx_strand_id
1 'polypeptide(L)' 'MAKIELTEMEAGILIEVLESCLSDLKTERVGTDNRALHLEFTQRENFVRSLIDRLKNEP' A
#
# COMPACT_ATOMS: atom_id res chain seq x y z
N MET A 1 5.66 -18.06 11.94
CA MET A 1 5.28 -16.78 11.33
C MET A 1 4.19 -16.18 12.20
N ALA A 2 4.33 -14.91 12.61
CA ALA A 2 3.27 -14.24 13.35
C ALA A 2 2.11 -13.97 12.38
N LYS A 3 0.91 -14.42 12.72
CA LYS A 3 -0.32 -14.08 12.02
C LYS A 3 -0.94 -12.91 12.76
N ILE A 4 -1.19 -11.81 12.07
CA ILE A 4 -1.94 -10.69 12.62
C ILE A 4 -3.40 -10.97 12.28
N GLU A 5 -4.22 -11.11 13.32
CA GLU A 5 -5.67 -11.20 13.16
C GLU A 5 -6.23 -9.78 13.25
N LEU A 6 -7.02 -9.40 12.26
CA LEU A 6 -7.69 -8.11 12.20
C LEU A 6 -9.18 -8.34 12.35
N THR A 7 -9.83 -7.51 13.15
CA THR A 7 -11.28 -7.35 13.11
C THR A 7 -11.72 -6.66 11.82
N GLU A 8 -13.01 -6.76 11.46
CA GLU A 8 -13.56 -6.05 10.29
C GLU A 8 -13.28 -4.54 10.33
N MET A 9 -13.39 -3.94 11.52
CA MET A 9 -13.10 -2.53 11.74
C MET A 9 -11.62 -2.21 11.50
N GLU A 10 -10.71 -3.00 12.04
CA GLU A 10 -9.27 -2.81 11.84
C GLU A 10 -8.87 -3.03 10.38
N ALA A 11 -9.45 -4.02 9.71
CA ALA A 11 -9.23 -4.26 8.28
C ALA A 11 -9.72 -3.07 7.43
N GLY A 12 -10.90 -2.54 7.73
CA GLY A 12 -11.45 -1.35 7.06
C GLY A 12 -10.54 -0.12 7.21
N ILE A 13 -10.16 0.21 8.45
CA ILE A 13 -9.26 1.34 8.73
C ILE A 13 -7.90 1.12 8.05
N LEU A 14 -7.36 -0.10 8.11
CA LEU A 14 -6.08 -0.41 7.47
C LEU A 14 -6.15 -0.23 5.95
N ILE A 15 -7.23 -0.67 5.31
CA ILE A 15 -7.45 -0.45 3.86
C ILE A 15 -7.45 1.04 3.54
N GLU A 16 -8.20 1.86 4.29
CA GLU A 16 -8.25 3.32 4.07
C GLU A 16 -6.87 3.97 4.20
N VAL A 17 -6.10 3.60 5.23
CA VAL A 17 -4.73 4.10 5.43
C VAL A 17 -3.81 3.67 4.29
N LEU A 18 -3.91 2.42 3.83
CA LEU A 18 -3.10 1.91 2.72
C LEU A 18 -3.47 2.59 1.39
N GLU A 19 -4.74 2.88 1.14
CA GLU A 19 -5.20 3.63 -0.04
C GLU A 19 -4.66 5.07 -0.05
N SER A 20 -4.69 5.76 1.10
CA SER A 20 -4.08 7.09 1.25
C SER A 20 -2.57 7.02 0.96
N CYS A 21 -1.88 6.06 1.56
CA CYS A 21 -0.44 5.85 1.35
C CYS A 21 -0.11 5.61 -0.13
N LEU A 22 -0.95 4.86 -0.85
CA LEU A 22 -0.77 4.62 -2.28
C LEU A 22 -0.89 5.92 -3.11
N SER A 23 -1.76 6.85 -2.71
CA SER A 23 -1.87 8.17 -3.34
C SER A 23 -0.62 9.02 -3.10
N ASP A 24 -0.10 9.01 -1.87
CA ASP A 24 1.11 9.76 -1.52
C ASP A 24 2.32 9.23 -2.29
N LEU A 25 2.50 7.90 -2.34
CA LEU A 25 3.59 7.27 -3.09
C LEU A 25 3.56 7.63 -4.59
N LYS A 26 2.37 7.69 -5.20
CA LYS A 26 2.22 8.13 -6.59
C LYS A 26 2.64 9.58 -6.78
N THR A 27 2.28 10.44 -5.83
CA THR A 27 2.63 11.86 -5.85
C THR A 27 4.15 12.04 -5.77
N GLU A 28 4.79 11.39 -4.81
CA GLU A 28 6.25 11.40 -4.64
C GLU A 28 6.99 10.84 -5.87
N ARG A 29 6.47 9.75 -6.45
CA ARG A 29 7.03 9.14 -7.66
C ARG A 29 6.99 10.07 -8.87
N VAL A 30 5.89 10.79 -9.06
CA VAL A 30 5.75 11.76 -10.16
C VAL A 30 6.56 13.02 -9.90
N GLY A 31 6.74 13.40 -8.63
CA GLY A 31 7.50 14.59 -8.22
C GLY A 31 9.02 14.43 -8.26
N THR A 32 9.55 13.23 -8.53
CA THR A 32 11.01 12.98 -8.52
C THR A 32 11.55 12.63 -9.91
N ASP A 33 12.64 13.30 -10.31
CA ASP A 33 13.43 12.95 -11.51
C ASP A 33 14.50 11.88 -11.24
N ASN A 34 14.68 11.49 -9.97
CA ASN A 34 15.66 10.48 -9.60
C ASN A 34 15.14 9.08 -9.93
N ARG A 35 15.76 8.44 -10.93
CA ARG A 35 15.40 7.09 -11.40
C ARG A 35 15.43 6.02 -10.30
N ALA A 36 16.37 6.10 -9.35
CA ALA A 36 16.46 5.13 -8.27
C ALA A 36 15.27 5.27 -7.31
N LEU A 37 14.91 6.50 -6.95
CA LEU A 37 13.73 6.78 -6.13
C LEU A 37 12.43 6.42 -6.86
N HIS A 38 12.34 6.68 -8.15
CA HIS A 38 11.18 6.28 -8.94
C HIS A 38 10.97 4.76 -8.93
N LEU A 39 12.06 3.97 -9.03
CA LEU A 39 11.98 2.52 -8.94
C LEU A 39 11.55 2.06 -7.55
N GLU A 40 12.11 2.66 -6.49
CA GLU A 40 11.75 2.38 -5.11
C GLU A 40 10.26 2.66 -4.84
N PHE A 41 9.75 3.82 -5.27
CA PHE A 41 8.33 4.14 -5.14
C PHE A 41 7.44 3.18 -5.90
N THR A 42 7.85 2.75 -7.10
CA THR A 42 7.11 1.73 -7.87
C THR A 42 7.02 0.40 -7.11
N GLN A 43 8.12 -0.04 -6.49
CA GLN A 43 8.13 -1.27 -5.68
C GLN A 43 7.21 -1.15 -4.47
N ARG A 44 7.25 -0.01 -3.77
CA ARG A 44 6.35 0.28 -2.63
C ARG A 44 4.89 0.34 -3.06
N GLU A 45 4.56 0.99 -4.17
CA GLU A 45 3.20 1.03 -4.74
C GLU A 45 2.66 -0.38 -5.01
N ASN A 46 3.47 -1.24 -5.63
CA ASN A 46 3.09 -2.61 -5.95
C ASN A 46 2.87 -3.45 -4.67
N PHE A 47 3.72 -3.27 -3.67
CA PHE A 47 3.57 -3.93 -2.37
C PHE A 47 2.28 -3.52 -1.67
N VAL A 48 1.99 -2.22 -1.59
CA VAL A 48 0.76 -1.68 -0.97
C VAL A 48 -0.47 -2.15 -1.72
N ARG A 49 -0.46 -2.12 -3.05
CA ARG A 49 -1.58 -2.65 -3.87
C ARG A 49 -1.83 -4.13 -3.58
N SER A 50 -0.79 -4.95 -3.54
CA SER A 50 -0.91 -6.38 -3.21
C SER A 50 -1.43 -6.63 -1.80
N LEU A 51 -1.14 -5.75 -0.82
CA LEU A 51 -1.72 -5.84 0.51
C LEU A 51 -3.21 -5.51 0.50
N ILE A 52 -3.60 -4.41 -0.14
CA ILE A 52 -5.01 -4.01 -0.28
C ILE A 52 -5.80 -5.13 -0.98
N ASP A 53 -5.28 -5.68 -2.07
CA ASP A 53 -5.94 -6.76 -2.81
C ASP A 53 -6.13 -8.00 -1.94
N ARG A 54 -5.16 -8.34 -1.09
CA ARG A 54 -5.29 -9.47 -0.15
C ARG A 54 -6.31 -9.19 0.95
N LEU A 55 -6.33 -7.98 1.51
CA LEU A 55 -7.27 -7.58 2.56
C LEU A 55 -8.71 -7.48 2.04
N LYS A 56 -8.91 -7.07 0.78
CA LYS A 56 -10.23 -6.95 0.16
C LYS A 56 -10.78 -8.28 -0.38
N ASN A 57 -9.90 -9.21 -0.75
CA ASN A 57 -10.27 -10.51 -1.31
C ASN A 57 -10.08 -11.65 -0.29
N GLU A 58 -10.02 -11.37 1.01
CA GLU A 58 -10.11 -12.45 1.99
C GLU A 58 -11.47 -13.18 1.80
N PRO A 59 -11.47 -14.52 1.73
CA PRO A 59 -12.69 -15.31 1.67
C PRO A 59 -13.49 -15.27 2.98
#